data_AF-A0A959Y9L1-F1
#
_entry.id   AF-A0A959Y9L1-F1
#
_cell.length_a   1.000
_cell.length_b   1.000
_cell.length_c   1.000
_cell.angle_alpha   90.00
_cell.angle_beta   90.00
_cell.angle_gamma   90.00
#
_symmetry.space_group_name_H-M   'P 1'
#
loop_
_entity.id
_entity.type
_entity.pdbx_description
1 polymer ?
#
loop_
_entity_poly.entity_id
_entity_poly.type
_entity_poly.pdbx_seq_one_letter_code
_entity_poly.pdbx_strand_id
1 'polypeptide(L)'
;GPDSYINLQEYFQLEGLTYRLVPIRTPNRNPNTYGRVGTDVMYRNVMEKFLWGNMETEGDIYLDENILRMTTNLRLQLSTLAEALIDEGEPTKAENILDLSIEKMPDRNVPFDRILLPTIEAYYQIGKDDKANAITERLFEILEEELNYYISLEPEFATPLVNDMAITHAVMDRMVQLVTSEHPQGEMGDRLRERFEGLETLYGQKLQELEGQVQRRTTKARF
;
A
#
# COMPACT_ATOMS: atom_id res chain seq x y z
N GLY A 1 -22.02 3.17 -1.41
CA GLY A 1 -21.46 2.57 -2.64
C GLY A 1 -21.59 3.56 -3.78
N PRO A 2 -21.16 3.21 -5.01
CA PRO A 2 -21.25 4.09 -6.19
C PRO A 2 -22.66 4.62 -6.46
N ASP A 3 -23.69 3.81 -6.19
CA ASP A 3 -25.11 4.18 -6.34
C ASP A 3 -25.53 5.38 -5.48
N SER A 4 -24.79 5.65 -4.39
CA SER A 4 -25.02 6.79 -3.51
C SER A 4 -24.66 8.13 -4.15
N TYR A 5 -23.90 8.12 -5.27
CA TYR A 5 -23.42 9.33 -5.94
C TYR A 5 -24.26 9.74 -7.16
N ILE A 6 -25.42 9.10 -7.39
CA ILE A 6 -26.35 9.45 -8.48
C ILE A 6 -25.64 9.51 -9.85
N ASN A 7 -24.70 8.58 -10.09
CA ASN A 7 -23.89 8.52 -11.31
C ASN A 7 -22.99 9.75 -11.59
N LEU A 8 -22.72 10.59 -10.58
CA LEU A 8 -21.87 11.78 -10.72
C LEU A 8 -20.39 11.52 -10.46
N GLN A 9 -19.97 10.28 -10.20
CA GLN A 9 -18.57 9.95 -9.91
C GLN A 9 -17.60 10.35 -11.03
N GLU A 10 -18.04 10.34 -12.30
CA GLU A 10 -17.23 10.79 -13.44
C GLU A 10 -17.00 12.32 -13.46
N TYR A 11 -17.71 13.07 -12.61
CA TYR A 11 -17.61 14.52 -12.48
C TYR A 11 -16.88 14.95 -11.20
N PHE A 12 -16.30 14.00 -10.49
CA PHE A 12 -15.55 14.30 -9.28
C PHE A 12 -14.13 14.74 -9.61
N GLN A 13 -13.63 15.67 -8.79
CA GLN A 13 -12.25 16.14 -8.82
C GLN A 13 -11.67 16.01 -7.41
N LEU A 14 -10.66 15.17 -7.25
CA LEU A 14 -9.91 15.04 -6.00
C LEU A 14 -9.03 16.27 -5.77
N GLU A 15 -9.19 16.94 -4.63
CA GLU A 15 -8.45 18.16 -4.28
C GLU A 15 -7.77 18.08 -2.90
N GLY A 16 -7.44 16.87 -2.46
CA GLY A 16 -6.83 16.58 -1.16
C GLY A 16 -7.41 15.28 -0.61
N LEU A 17 -8.24 15.40 0.43
CA LEU A 17 -8.99 14.27 1.00
C LEU A 17 -10.47 14.28 0.63
N THR A 18 -10.86 15.21 -0.25
CA THR A 18 -12.25 15.43 -0.63
C THR A 18 -12.40 15.52 -2.14
N TYR A 19 -13.54 15.03 -2.61
CA TYR A 19 -13.96 15.17 -4.00
C TYR A 19 -14.87 16.40 -4.15
N ARG A 20 -14.53 17.27 -5.10
CA ARG A 20 -15.38 18.38 -5.54
C ARG A 20 -16.10 18.00 -6.82
N LEU A 21 -17.40 18.29 -6.90
CA LEU A 21 -18.16 18.15 -8.14
C LEU A 21 -17.77 19.28 -9.11
N VAL A 22 -17.33 18.91 -10.31
CA VAL A 22 -16.98 19.84 -11.39
C VAL A 22 -17.70 19.45 -12.68
N PRO A 23 -18.10 20.40 -13.55
CA PRO A 23 -18.80 20.08 -14.80
C PRO A 23 -17.84 19.57 -15.89
N ILE A 24 -16.93 18.67 -15.54
CA ILE A 24 -15.94 18.04 -16.43
C ILE A 24 -16.09 16.54 -16.30
N ARG A 25 -16.52 15.89 -17.38
CA ARG A 25 -16.69 14.44 -17.41
C ARG A 25 -15.34 13.78 -17.65
N THR A 26 -14.86 13.02 -16.66
CA THR A 26 -13.64 12.22 -16.75
C THR A 26 -13.98 10.77 -16.47
N PRO A 27 -14.10 9.92 -17.51
CA PRO A 27 -14.31 8.50 -17.31
C PRO A 27 -13.04 7.92 -16.68
N ASN A 28 -13.16 7.39 -15.46
CA ASN A 28 -12.05 6.77 -14.76
C ASN A 28 -12.26 5.25 -14.74
N ARG A 29 -11.19 4.50 -15.08
CA ARG A 29 -11.19 3.03 -15.07
C ARG A 29 -10.59 2.47 -13.78
N ASN A 30 -9.93 3.31 -12.99
CA ASN A 30 -9.37 2.95 -11.71
C ASN A 30 -10.52 2.80 -10.69
N PRO A 31 -10.71 1.61 -10.08
CA PRO A 31 -11.78 1.39 -9.12
C PRO A 31 -11.57 2.14 -7.79
N ASN A 32 -10.35 2.60 -7.52
CA ASN A 32 -9.96 3.23 -6.25
C ASN A 32 -10.04 4.76 -6.28
N THR A 33 -10.23 5.36 -7.46
CA THR A 33 -10.34 6.82 -7.62
C THR A 33 -11.56 7.18 -8.46
N TYR A 34 -12.24 8.26 -8.09
CA TYR A 34 -13.42 8.74 -8.82
C TYR A 34 -13.09 10.01 -9.60
N GLY A 35 -13.49 10.04 -10.87
CA GLY A 35 -13.27 11.20 -11.74
C GLY A 35 -11.78 11.49 -11.94
N ARG A 36 -11.38 12.76 -11.80
CA ARG A 36 -10.00 13.23 -12.04
C ARG A 36 -9.29 13.67 -10.76
N VAL A 37 -7.97 13.78 -10.83
CA VAL A 37 -7.16 14.47 -9.83
C VAL A 37 -6.97 15.93 -10.26
N GLY A 38 -7.23 16.87 -9.37
CA GLY A 38 -6.94 18.29 -9.58
C GLY A 38 -5.52 18.61 -9.12
N THR A 39 -4.51 18.12 -9.85
CA THR A 39 -3.08 18.13 -9.47
C THR A 39 -2.60 19.48 -8.93
N ASP A 40 -2.82 20.58 -9.66
CA ASP A 40 -2.43 21.93 -9.23
C ASP A 40 -3.05 22.36 -7.88
N VAL A 41 -4.35 22.14 -7.72
CA VAL A 41 -5.09 22.55 -6.52
C VAL A 41 -4.73 21.66 -5.35
N MET A 42 -4.66 20.35 -5.59
CA MET A 42 -4.34 19.34 -4.59
C MET A 42 -2.90 19.50 -4.10
N TYR A 43 -1.93 19.65 -5.00
CA TYR A 43 -0.53 19.90 -4.66
C TYR A 43 -0.38 21.11 -3.75
N ARG A 44 -0.99 22.24 -4.13
CA ARG A 44 -0.97 23.46 -3.29
C ARG A 44 -1.63 23.23 -1.93
N ASN A 45 -2.77 22.54 -1.87
CA ASN A 45 -3.44 22.26 -0.60
C ASN A 45 -2.57 21.38 0.32
N VAL A 46 -1.95 20.33 -0.24
CA VAL A 46 -1.08 19.41 0.51
C VAL A 46 0.17 20.13 1.01
N MET A 47 0.83 20.92 0.16
CA MET A 47 2.09 21.58 0.51
C MET A 47 1.92 22.78 1.43
N GLU A 48 0.82 23.53 1.32
CA GLU A 48 0.68 24.83 2.00
C GLU A 48 -0.39 24.85 3.10
N LYS A 49 -1.41 23.97 3.04
CA LYS A 49 -2.59 24.08 3.91
C LYS A 49 -2.80 22.91 4.86
N PHE A 50 -2.27 21.73 4.53
CA PHE A 50 -2.46 20.55 5.37
C PHE A 50 -1.74 20.73 6.71
N LEU A 51 -2.40 20.29 7.78
CA LEU A 51 -1.82 20.20 9.11
C LEU A 51 -1.62 18.72 9.43
N TRP A 52 -0.36 18.33 9.65
CA TRP A 52 0.06 16.94 9.77
C TRP A 52 0.00 16.40 11.20
N GLY A 53 -0.47 17.18 12.17
CA GLY A 53 -0.66 16.73 13.54
C GLY A 53 0.63 16.33 14.26
N ASN A 54 1.80 16.78 13.77
CA ASN A 54 3.13 16.47 14.31
C ASN A 54 3.44 14.96 14.40
N MET A 55 2.92 14.17 13.45
CA MET A 55 3.18 12.73 13.36
C MET A 55 4.67 12.40 13.14
N GLU A 56 5.48 13.36 12.70
CA GLU A 56 6.92 13.26 12.54
C GLU A 56 7.72 13.50 13.83
N THR A 57 7.07 13.83 14.95
CA THR A 57 7.77 14.17 16.21
C THR A 57 8.73 13.05 16.62
N GLU A 58 9.97 13.41 16.96
CA GLU A 58 10.93 12.48 17.55
C GLU A 58 10.61 12.27 19.03
N GLY A 59 10.54 11.01 19.48
CA GLY A 59 10.26 10.63 20.87
C GLY A 59 8.93 9.92 21.04
N ASP A 60 8.48 9.81 22.30
CA ASP A 60 7.26 9.08 22.67
C ASP A 60 6.01 9.88 22.26
N ILE A 61 5.43 9.52 21.12
CA ILE A 61 4.12 9.96 20.69
C ILE A 61 3.16 8.77 20.67
N TYR A 62 1.97 8.94 21.23
CA TYR A 62 0.93 7.94 21.14
C TYR A 62 -0.01 8.28 19.98
N LEU A 63 -0.03 7.42 18.97
CA LEU A 63 -1.03 7.44 17.91
C LEU A 63 -1.98 6.26 18.14
N ASP A 64 -3.25 6.57 18.38
CA ASP A 64 -4.25 5.52 18.53
C ASP A 64 -4.59 4.85 17.18
N GLU A 65 -5.29 3.71 17.26
CA GLU A 65 -5.70 2.92 16.09
C GLU A 65 -6.53 3.73 15.08
N ASN A 66 -7.36 4.67 15.53
CA ASN A 66 -8.18 5.49 14.62
C ASN A 66 -7.31 6.47 13.85
N ILE A 67 -6.33 7.10 14.51
CA ILE A 67 -5.37 7.99 13.86
C ILE A 67 -4.55 7.22 12.83
N LEU A 68 -4.02 6.05 13.19
CA LEU A 68 -3.28 5.19 12.26
C LEU A 68 -4.14 4.73 11.08
N ARG A 69 -5.43 4.42 11.29
CA ARG A 69 -6.34 4.11 10.17
C ARG A 69 -6.60 5.31 9.26
N MET A 70 -6.53 6.54 9.78
CA MET A 70 -6.66 7.75 8.96
C MET A 70 -5.41 8.02 8.12
N THR A 71 -4.21 7.70 8.62
CA THR A 71 -2.96 7.89 7.87
C THR A 71 -2.89 7.01 6.63
N THR A 72 -3.49 5.81 6.66
CA THR A 72 -3.68 4.97 5.46
C THR A 72 -4.32 5.75 4.31
N ASN A 73 -5.40 6.49 4.58
CA ASN A 73 -6.04 7.29 3.53
C ASN A 73 -5.15 8.45 3.07
N LEU A 74 -4.43 9.10 3.99
CA LEU A 74 -3.46 10.14 3.63
C LEU A 74 -2.43 9.60 2.63
N ARG A 75 -1.76 8.49 2.94
CA ARG A 75 -0.75 7.87 2.06
C ARG A 75 -1.30 7.50 0.69
N LEU A 76 -2.52 6.96 0.63
CA LEU A 76 -3.19 6.64 -0.63
C LEU A 76 -3.44 7.89 -1.49
N GLN A 77 -3.98 8.96 -0.91
CA GLN A 77 -4.25 10.18 -1.67
C GLN A 77 -2.96 10.87 -2.13
N LEU A 78 -1.89 10.84 -1.33
CA LEU A 78 -0.59 11.38 -1.73
C LEU A 78 0.03 10.58 -2.87
N SER A 79 -0.03 9.24 -2.81
CA SER A 79 0.46 8.39 -3.91
C SER A 79 -0.35 8.60 -5.20
N THR A 80 -1.67 8.76 -5.07
CA THR A 80 -2.56 9.09 -6.20
C THR A 80 -2.20 10.44 -6.84
N LEU A 81 -1.88 11.44 -6.03
CA LEU A 81 -1.40 12.74 -6.52
C LEU A 81 -0.05 12.60 -7.22
N ALA A 82 0.89 11.84 -6.65
CA ALA A 82 2.20 11.63 -7.24
C ALA A 82 2.10 10.94 -8.61
N GLU A 83 1.30 9.87 -8.73
CA GLU A 83 1.03 9.18 -9.99
C GLU A 83 0.45 10.14 -11.04
N ALA A 84 -0.56 10.95 -10.68
CA ALA A 84 -1.14 11.94 -11.59
C ALA A 84 -0.14 13.01 -12.03
N LEU A 85 0.79 13.42 -11.15
CA LEU A 85 1.86 14.35 -11.50
C LEU A 85 2.91 13.72 -12.43
N ILE A 86 3.20 12.43 -12.26
CA ILE A 86 4.08 11.67 -13.17
C ILE A 86 3.46 11.60 -14.57
N ASP A 87 2.16 11.27 -14.65
CA ASP A 87 1.41 11.22 -15.91
C ASP A 87 1.37 12.59 -16.63
N GLU A 88 1.37 13.69 -15.87
CA GLU A 88 1.44 15.06 -16.38
C GLU A 88 2.87 15.51 -16.76
N GLY A 89 3.88 14.67 -16.53
CA GLY A 89 5.28 14.98 -16.84
C GLY A 89 5.96 15.88 -15.82
N GLU A 90 5.50 15.88 -14.56
CA GLU A 90 5.96 16.73 -13.46
C GLU A 90 6.67 15.90 -12.34
N PRO A 91 7.75 15.14 -12.65
CA PRO A 91 8.35 14.19 -11.71
C PRO A 91 8.97 14.86 -10.48
N THR A 92 9.38 16.13 -10.57
CA THR A 92 9.89 16.88 -9.42
C THR A 92 8.79 17.16 -8.39
N LYS A 93 7.58 17.51 -8.86
CA LYS A 93 6.44 17.69 -7.95
C LYS A 93 6.00 16.36 -7.35
N ALA A 94 6.04 15.28 -8.14
CA ALA A 94 5.76 13.94 -7.64
C ALA A 94 6.75 13.55 -6.52
N GLU A 95 8.06 13.74 -6.73
CA GLU A 95 9.08 13.49 -5.69
C GLU A 95 8.78 14.26 -4.40
N ASN A 96 8.46 15.55 -4.48
CA ASN A 96 8.14 16.35 -3.29
C ASN A 96 6.97 15.79 -2.48
N ILE A 97 5.94 15.26 -3.15
CA ILE A 97 4.77 14.68 -2.49
C ILE A 97 5.10 13.34 -1.85
N LEU A 98 5.87 12.49 -2.54
CA LEU A 98 6.32 11.21 -2.00
C LEU A 98 7.24 11.43 -0.79
N ASP A 99 8.18 12.38 -0.87
CA ASP A 99 9.10 12.73 0.21
C ASP A 99 8.31 13.25 1.42
N LEU A 100 7.35 14.14 1.20
CA LEU A 100 6.48 14.66 2.25
C LEU A 100 5.69 13.55 2.96
N SER A 101 5.18 12.57 2.21
CA SER A 101 4.46 11.42 2.78
C SER A 101 5.33 10.66 3.78
N ILE A 102 6.59 10.37 3.42
CA ILE A 102 7.54 9.64 4.26
C ILE A 102 8.04 10.50 5.42
N GLU A 103 8.30 11.79 5.19
CA GLU A 103 8.72 12.74 6.22
C GLU A 103 7.66 12.90 7.31
N LYS A 104 6.40 13.11 6.91
CA LYS A 104 5.29 13.40 7.83
C LYS A 104 4.70 12.15 8.48
N MET A 105 4.86 10.99 7.85
CA MET A 105 4.38 9.71 8.40
C MET A 105 5.53 8.69 8.40
N PRO A 106 6.58 8.90 9.21
CA PRO A 106 7.75 8.04 9.23
C PRO A 106 7.44 6.70 9.92
N ASP A 107 8.12 5.63 9.49
CA ASP A 107 7.91 4.25 9.98
C ASP A 107 7.92 4.13 11.51
N ARG A 108 8.79 4.91 12.19
CA ARG A 108 8.92 4.92 13.65
C ARG A 108 7.61 5.21 14.41
N ASN A 109 6.74 6.04 13.82
CA ASN A 109 5.50 6.51 14.45
C ASN A 109 4.28 5.96 13.72
N VAL A 110 4.36 5.90 12.39
CA VAL A 110 3.31 5.36 11.51
C VAL A 110 3.93 4.18 10.76
N PRO A 111 3.80 2.95 11.29
CA PRO A 111 4.39 1.77 10.68
C PRO A 111 4.08 1.65 9.19
N PHE A 112 5.05 1.20 8.43
CA PHE A 112 4.88 0.90 7.02
C PHE A 112 3.96 -0.30 6.84
N ASP A 113 3.08 -0.19 5.86
CA ASP A 113 2.11 -1.20 5.49
C ASP A 113 2.07 -1.34 3.96
N ARG A 114 1.35 -2.35 3.48
CA ARG A 114 1.17 -2.62 2.03
C ARG A 114 0.66 -1.42 1.21
N ILE A 115 0.11 -0.41 1.87
CA ILE A 115 -0.41 0.81 1.24
C ILE A 115 0.72 1.70 0.69
N LEU A 116 1.97 1.46 1.10
CA LEU A 116 3.14 2.14 0.52
C LEU A 116 3.57 1.57 -0.83
N LEU A 117 3.01 0.45 -1.30
CA LEU A 117 3.40 -0.14 -2.59
C LEU A 117 3.30 0.87 -3.76
N PRO A 118 2.22 1.65 -3.92
CA PRO A 118 2.16 2.68 -4.96
C PRO A 118 3.20 3.80 -4.76
N THR A 119 3.58 4.12 -3.52
CA THR A 119 4.66 5.08 -3.23
C THR A 119 6.00 4.55 -3.73
N ILE A 120 6.28 3.26 -3.51
CA ILE A 120 7.50 2.58 -3.99
C ILE A 120 7.54 2.59 -5.52
N GLU A 121 6.45 2.16 -6.16
CA GLU A 121 6.34 2.14 -7.63
C GLU A 121 6.54 3.54 -8.22
N ALA A 122 5.92 4.57 -7.62
CA ALA A 122 6.08 5.96 -8.07
C ALA A 122 7.54 6.45 -7.96
N TYR A 123 8.28 6.11 -6.89
CA TYR A 123 9.70 6.46 -6.79
C TYR A 123 10.55 5.81 -7.89
N TYR A 124 10.33 4.53 -8.19
CA TYR A 124 11.03 3.88 -9.30
C TYR A 124 10.67 4.50 -10.66
N GLN A 125 9.41 4.85 -10.89
CA GLN A 125 8.96 5.49 -12.13
C GLN A 125 9.66 6.83 -12.39
N ILE A 126 9.98 7.60 -11.35
CA ILE A 126 10.72 8.86 -11.46
C ILE A 126 12.24 8.70 -11.35
N GLY A 127 12.75 7.47 -11.32
CA GLY A 127 14.18 7.16 -11.27
C GLY A 127 14.85 7.46 -9.92
N LYS A 128 14.10 7.37 -8.82
CA LYS A 128 14.59 7.58 -7.44
C LYS A 128 14.79 6.24 -6.73
N ASP A 129 15.57 5.38 -7.38
CA ASP A 129 15.79 3.98 -6.98
C ASP A 129 16.29 3.86 -5.54
N ASP A 130 17.24 4.68 -5.09
CA ASP A 130 17.75 4.62 -3.71
C ASP A 130 16.64 4.79 -2.65
N LYS A 131 15.69 5.71 -2.90
CA LYS A 131 14.55 5.95 -2.01
C LYS A 131 13.56 4.80 -2.06
N ALA A 132 13.28 4.31 -3.27
CA ALA A 132 12.39 3.17 -3.48
C ALA A 132 12.95 1.90 -2.80
N ASN A 133 14.26 1.65 -2.96
CA ASN A 133 14.98 0.53 -2.38
C ASN A 133 14.88 0.53 -0.85
N ALA A 134 15.15 1.67 -0.21
CA ALA A 134 15.08 1.81 1.25
C ALA A 134 13.70 1.45 1.81
N ILE A 135 12.62 1.93 1.17
CA ILE A 135 11.25 1.63 1.60
C ILE A 135 10.91 0.16 1.28
N THR A 136 11.35 -0.35 0.13
CA THR A 136 11.13 -1.75 -0.28
C THR A 136 11.75 -2.72 0.71
N GLU A 137 13.01 -2.52 1.11
CA GLU A 137 13.67 -3.39 2.09
C GLU A 137 12.92 -3.39 3.41
N ARG A 138 12.59 -2.21 3.93
CA ARG A 138 11.90 -2.08 5.22
C ARG A 138 10.51 -2.70 5.19
N LEU A 139 9.73 -2.44 4.15
CA LEU A 139 8.40 -3.02 4.01
C LEU A 139 8.47 -4.54 3.82
N PHE A 140 9.44 -5.05 3.06
CA PHE A 140 9.59 -6.49 2.86
C PHE A 140 9.90 -7.21 4.17
N GLU A 141 10.74 -6.63 5.04
CA GLU A 141 11.00 -7.17 6.38
C GLU A 141 9.72 -7.24 7.23
N ILE A 142 8.92 -6.17 7.24
CA ILE A 142 7.65 -6.14 7.99
C ILE A 142 6.69 -7.23 7.47
N LEU A 143 6.52 -7.33 6.16
CA LEU A 143 5.63 -8.32 5.55
C LEU A 143 6.13 -9.75 5.74
N GLU A 144 7.45 -9.96 5.74
CA GLU A 144 8.06 -11.26 6.06
C GLU A 144 7.77 -11.66 7.51
N GLU A 145 7.90 -10.73 8.46
CA GLU A 145 7.56 -10.98 9.87
C GLU A 145 6.07 -11.31 10.04
N GLU A 146 5.18 -10.56 9.38
CA GLU A 146 3.73 -10.81 9.39
C GLU A 146 3.38 -12.18 8.81
N LEU A 147 3.92 -12.52 7.64
CA LEU A 147 3.64 -13.80 6.99
C LEU A 147 4.15 -14.99 7.81
N ASN A 148 5.35 -14.88 8.37
CA ASN A 148 5.89 -15.88 9.29
C ASN A 148 5.01 -16.06 10.53
N TYR A 149 4.53 -14.95 11.11
CA TYR A 149 3.59 -15.00 12.23
C TYR A 149 2.33 -15.77 11.84
N TYR A 150 1.68 -15.42 10.73
CA TYR A 150 0.47 -16.11 10.27
C TYR A 150 0.69 -17.61 10.02
N ILE A 151 1.83 -17.98 9.42
CA ILE A 151 2.19 -19.38 9.16
C ILE A 151 2.38 -20.16 10.47
N SER A 152 2.95 -19.52 11.50
CA SER A 152 3.23 -20.13 12.80
C SER A 152 1.98 -20.47 13.62
N LEU A 153 0.85 -19.82 13.34
CA LEU A 153 -0.39 -19.99 14.12
C LEU A 153 -1.00 -21.38 13.94
N GLU A 154 -1.65 -21.91 14.96
CA GLU A 154 -2.44 -23.13 14.78
C GLU A 154 -3.57 -22.92 13.75
N PRO A 155 -4.00 -23.97 13.03
CA PRO A 155 -5.01 -23.85 11.97
C PRO A 155 -6.30 -23.12 12.34
N GLU A 156 -6.74 -23.25 13.59
CA GLU A 156 -7.93 -22.56 14.09
C GLU A 156 -7.80 -21.03 14.10
N PHE A 157 -6.60 -20.51 14.39
CA PHE A 157 -6.30 -19.07 14.39
C PHE A 157 -5.82 -18.55 13.03
N ALA A 158 -5.23 -19.42 12.20
CA ALA A 158 -4.80 -19.06 10.85
C ALA A 158 -5.96 -19.00 9.84
N THR A 159 -7.00 -19.83 10.00
CA THR A 159 -8.14 -19.90 9.06
C THR A 159 -8.82 -18.53 8.81
N PRO A 160 -9.11 -17.71 9.83
CA PRO A 160 -9.68 -16.37 9.62
C PRO A 160 -8.76 -15.41 8.87
N LEU A 161 -7.44 -15.65 8.90
CA LEU A 161 -6.40 -14.78 8.36
C LEU A 161 -5.94 -15.17 6.95
N VAL A 162 -6.56 -16.18 6.32
CA VAL A 162 -6.18 -16.67 4.99
C VAL A 162 -6.17 -15.56 3.94
N ASN A 163 -7.13 -14.63 4.02
CA ASN A 163 -7.18 -13.48 3.12
C ASN A 163 -6.01 -12.52 3.35
N ASP A 164 -5.67 -12.24 4.61
CA ASP A 164 -4.55 -11.37 4.95
C ASP A 164 -3.23 -12.00 4.51
N MET A 165 -3.05 -13.31 4.76
CA MET A 165 -1.90 -14.06 4.25
C MET A 165 -1.76 -13.98 2.74
N ALA A 166 -2.86 -14.16 1.99
CA ALA A 166 -2.86 -14.09 0.53
C ALA A 166 -2.53 -12.68 0.02
N ILE A 167 -3.02 -11.63 0.70
CA ILE A 167 -2.70 -10.24 0.36
C ILE A 167 -1.23 -9.94 0.64
N THR A 168 -0.72 -10.29 1.83
CA THR A 168 0.69 -10.10 2.21
C THR A 168 1.61 -10.79 1.22
N HIS A 169 1.32 -12.06 0.91
CA HIS A 169 2.04 -12.85 -0.09
C HIS A 169 2.04 -12.18 -1.47
N ALA A 170 0.88 -11.75 -1.98
CA ALA A 170 0.77 -11.11 -3.29
C ALA A 170 1.50 -9.75 -3.36
N VAL A 171 1.51 -8.99 -2.26
CA VAL A 171 2.26 -7.73 -2.17
C VAL A 171 3.76 -8.00 -2.19
N MET A 172 4.23 -9.02 -1.46
CA MET A 172 5.64 -9.43 -1.47
C MET A 172 6.09 -9.91 -2.86
N ASP A 173 5.29 -10.73 -3.55
CA ASP A 173 5.56 -11.15 -4.93
C ASP A 173 5.66 -9.93 -5.86
N ARG A 174 4.71 -8.99 -5.75
CA ARG A 174 4.74 -7.75 -6.53
C ARG A 174 6.02 -6.94 -6.28
N MET A 175 6.46 -6.82 -5.02
CA MET A 175 7.71 -6.14 -4.68
C MET A 175 8.93 -6.85 -5.29
N VAL A 176 8.98 -8.18 -5.25
CA VAL A 176 10.06 -8.97 -5.87
C VAL A 176 10.07 -8.77 -7.39
N GLN A 177 8.91 -8.84 -8.06
CA GLN A 177 8.80 -8.61 -9.49
C GLN A 177 9.27 -7.20 -9.88
N LEU A 178 8.90 -6.19 -9.08
CA LEU A 178 9.29 -4.81 -9.28
C LEU A 178 10.80 -4.65 -9.30
N VAL A 179 11.52 -5.19 -8.32
CA VAL A 179 12.99 -5.02 -8.19
C VAL A 179 13.83 -6.01 -9.00
N THR A 180 13.20 -7.02 -9.59
CA THR A 180 13.92 -8.04 -10.37
C THR A 180 13.68 -7.94 -11.87
N SER A 181 12.51 -7.46 -12.28
CA SER A 181 12.07 -7.49 -13.67
C SER A 181 11.80 -6.09 -14.22
N GLU A 182 11.04 -5.25 -13.50
CA GLU A 182 10.62 -3.93 -14.00
C GLU A 182 11.71 -2.87 -13.79
N HIS A 183 12.28 -2.84 -12.59
CA HIS A 183 13.38 -1.95 -12.20
C HIS A 183 14.50 -2.78 -11.57
N PRO A 184 15.30 -3.54 -12.35
CA PRO A 184 16.28 -4.48 -11.81
C PRO A 184 17.31 -3.82 -10.86
N GLN A 185 17.33 -4.24 -9.60
CA GLN A 185 18.20 -3.70 -8.53
C GLN A 185 19.40 -4.62 -8.19
N GLY A 186 19.77 -5.53 -9.10
CA GLY A 186 20.91 -6.43 -8.93
C GLY A 186 20.85 -7.28 -7.66
N GLU A 187 21.88 -7.19 -6.81
CA GLU A 187 22.04 -7.99 -5.59
C GLU A 187 20.85 -7.86 -4.62
N MET A 188 20.24 -6.68 -4.52
CA MET A 188 19.06 -6.48 -3.68
C MET A 188 17.88 -7.32 -4.19
N GLY A 189 17.61 -7.27 -5.49
CA GLY A 189 16.51 -8.02 -6.10
C GLY A 189 16.70 -9.52 -5.98
N ASP A 190 17.91 -10.02 -6.17
CA ASP A 190 18.24 -11.44 -6.01
C ASP A 190 18.05 -11.90 -4.55
N ARG A 191 18.49 -11.09 -3.58
CA ARG A 191 18.32 -11.37 -2.15
C ARG A 191 16.86 -11.42 -1.73
N LEU A 192 16.03 -10.47 -2.19
CA LEU A 192 14.60 -10.47 -1.88
C LEU A 192 13.87 -11.64 -2.53
N ARG A 193 14.25 -12.02 -3.76
CA ARG A 193 13.71 -13.21 -4.42
C ARG A 193 14.00 -14.49 -3.62
N GLU A 194 15.25 -14.70 -3.21
CA GLU A 194 15.64 -15.90 -2.44
C GLU A 194 14.87 -15.99 -1.11
N ARG A 195 14.75 -14.88 -0.37
CA ARG A 195 13.94 -14.83 0.86
C ARG A 195 12.48 -15.18 0.59
N PHE A 196 11.89 -14.62 -0.47
CA PHE A 196 10.51 -14.88 -0.84
C PHE A 196 10.27 -16.35 -1.24
N GLU A 197 11.17 -16.97 -2.00
CA GLU A 197 11.09 -18.40 -2.36
C GLU A 197 11.10 -19.33 -1.13
N GLY A 198 11.86 -18.94 -0.09
CA GLY A 198 11.83 -19.63 1.21
C GLY A 198 10.45 -19.56 1.87
N LEU A 199 9.83 -18.37 1.88
CA LEU A 199 8.50 -18.14 2.44
C LEU A 199 7.40 -18.83 1.63
N GLU A 200 7.49 -18.84 0.30
CA GLU A 200 6.58 -19.53 -0.62
C GLU A 200 6.41 -21.01 -0.24
N THR A 201 7.53 -21.67 0.07
CA THR A 201 7.52 -23.08 0.46
C THR A 201 6.74 -23.28 1.76
N LEU A 202 6.96 -22.43 2.76
CA LEU A 202 6.27 -22.49 4.05
C LEU A 202 4.79 -22.12 3.93
N TYR A 203 4.47 -21.10 3.13
CA TYR A 203 3.13 -20.66 2.83
C TYR A 203 2.31 -21.77 2.15
N GLY A 204 2.87 -22.44 1.13
CA GLY A 204 2.23 -23.57 0.46
C GLY A 204 1.94 -24.75 1.40
N GLN A 205 2.88 -25.07 2.29
CA GLN A 205 2.67 -26.10 3.33
C GLN A 205 1.53 -25.71 4.28
N LYS A 206 1.47 -24.43 4.67
CA LYS A 206 0.41 -23.92 5.54
C LYS A 206 -0.97 -24.04 4.91
N LEU A 207 -1.11 -23.68 3.63
CA LEU A 207 -2.38 -23.81 2.91
C LEU A 207 -2.86 -25.27 2.87
N GLN A 208 -1.97 -26.22 2.60
CA GLN A 208 -2.30 -27.65 2.62
C GLN A 208 -2.77 -28.13 4.01
N GLU A 209 -2.14 -27.64 5.08
CA GLU A 209 -2.55 -27.92 6.46
C GLU A 209 -3.98 -27.45 6.72
N LEU A 210 -4.31 -26.21 6.32
CA LEU A 210 -5.63 -25.62 6.50
C LEU A 210 -6.72 -26.37 5.71
N GLU A 211 -6.46 -26.71 4.45
CA GLU A 211 -7.38 -27.51 3.62
C GLU A 211 -7.67 -28.88 4.25
N GLY A 212 -6.63 -29.57 4.73
CA GLY A 212 -6.77 -30.87 5.40
C GLY A 212 -7.63 -30.80 6.67
N GLN A 213 -7.57 -29.69 7.42
CA GLN A 213 -8.39 -29.51 8.62
C GLN A 213 -9.87 -29.30 8.29
N VAL A 214 -10.18 -28.52 7.23
CA VAL A 214 -11.56 -28.32 6.74
C VAL A 214 -12.19 -29.65 6.32
N GLN A 215 -11.44 -30.49 5.63
CA GLN A 215 -11.90 -31.82 5.19
C GLN A 215 -12.17 -32.78 6.37
N ARG A 216 -11.37 -32.70 7.44
CA ARG A 216 -11.60 -33.46 8.68
C ARG A 216 -12.85 -32.99 9.45
N ARG A 217 -13.10 -31.68 9.53
CA ARG A 217 -14.29 -31.11 10.19
C ARG A 217 -15.59 -31.49 9.45
N THR A 218 -15.59 -31.40 8.12
CA THR A 218 -16.76 -31.76 7.29
C THR A 218 -17.10 -33.25 7.33
N THR A 219 -16.09 -34.11 7.46
CA THR A 219 -16.29 -35.56 7.60
C THR A 219 -16.87 -35.93 8.98
N LYS A 220 -16.49 -35.24 10.06
CA LYS A 220 -17.04 -35.47 11.40
C LYS A 220 -18.47 -34.95 11.59
N ALA A 221 -18.89 -33.94 10.84
CA ALA A 221 -20.24 -33.36 10.93
C ALA A 221 -21.32 -34.16 10.16
N ARG A 222 -20.95 -35.20 9.42
CA ARG A 222 -21.86 -36.12 8.73
C ARG A 222 -22.20 -37.32 9.62
N PHE A 223 -22.87 -37.12 10.75
CA PHE A 223 -23.50 -38.18 11.54
C PHE A 223 -24.76 -37.66 12.24
#